data_AF-A0A1V5CD16-F1
#
_entry.id   AF-A0A1V5CD16-F1
#
_cell.length_a   1.000
_cell.length_b   1.000
_cell.length_c   1.000
_cell.angle_alpha   90.00
_cell.angle_beta   90.00
_cell.angle_gamma   90.00
#
_symmetry.space_group_name_H-M   'P 1'
#
loop_
_entity.id
_entity.type
_entity.pdbx_description
1 polymer ?
#
loop_
_entity_poly.entity_id
_entity_poly.type
_entity_poly.pdbx_seq_one_letter_code
_entity_poly.pdbx_strand_id
1 'polypeptide(L)'
;MDSEILFRLAANAARDGAMDIERFKARLRRCRGQITAVIACRTDPETVFVLKGNRPLELRWHPRRKAVLYASDPAYLDAVLAEEKGWREIAVPPMSLVVFRREDLAGYSVEPFEFVAQERKGAEL
;
A
#
# COMPACT_ATOMS: atom_id res chain seq x y z
N MET A 1 -3.89 2.23 -14.10
CA MET A 1 -5.14 2.71 -13.50
C MET A 1 -4.98 4.18 -13.20
N ASP A 2 -6.02 4.97 -13.40
CA ASP A 2 -6.00 6.39 -13.03
C ASP A 2 -6.14 6.55 -11.51
N SER A 3 -5.39 7.48 -10.91
CA SER A 3 -5.38 7.70 -9.46
C SER A 3 -6.72 8.22 -8.94
N GLU A 4 -7.43 9.06 -9.70
CA GLU A 4 -8.74 9.58 -9.33
C GLU A 4 -9.77 8.44 -9.25
N ILE A 5 -9.74 7.53 -10.21
CA ILE A 5 -10.59 6.33 -10.18
C ILE A 5 -10.30 5.49 -8.95
N LEU A 6 -9.03 5.30 -8.58
CA LEU A 6 -8.65 4.55 -7.37
C LEU A 6 -9.24 5.19 -6.11
N PHE A 7 -9.07 6.50 -5.96
CA PHE A 7 -9.59 7.22 -4.80
C PHE A 7 -11.13 7.24 -4.76
N ARG A 8 -11.81 7.30 -5.91
CA ARG A 8 -13.27 7.16 -5.97
C ARG A 8 -13.75 5.78 -5.51
N LEU A 9 -13.03 4.71 -5.89
CA LEU A 9 -13.36 3.34 -5.44
C LEU A 9 -13.14 3.16 -3.93
N ALA A 10 -12.05 3.75 -3.40
CA ALA A 10 -11.74 3.75 -1.98
C ALA A 10 -12.76 4.57 -1.18
N ALA A 11 -13.08 5.78 -1.62
CA ALA A 11 -14.10 6.62 -0.99
C ALA A 11 -15.48 5.96 -0.98
N ASN A 12 -15.84 5.22 -2.03
CA ASN A 12 -17.10 4.48 -2.07
C ASN A 12 -17.08 3.20 -1.21
N ALA A 13 -15.90 2.76 -0.73
CA ALA A 13 -15.72 1.63 0.18
C ALA A 13 -15.66 2.08 1.65
N ALA A 14 -15.27 3.32 1.91
CA ALA A 14 -15.40 3.90 3.24
C ALA A 14 -16.90 4.04 3.63
N ARG A 15 -17.30 3.38 4.71
CA ARG A 15 -18.64 3.46 5.31
C ARG A 15 -18.53 3.57 6.82
N ASP A 16 -19.42 4.35 7.43
CA ASP A 16 -19.55 4.43 8.89
C ASP A 16 -18.24 4.71 9.64
N GLY A 17 -17.34 5.49 9.01
CA GLY A 17 -16.04 5.84 9.58
C GLY A 17 -14.94 4.80 9.40
N ALA A 18 -15.18 3.68 8.72
CA ALA A 18 -14.18 2.64 8.47
C ALA A 18 -14.09 2.25 6.99
N MET A 19 -12.93 1.79 6.55
CA MET A 19 -12.78 1.21 5.21
C MET A 19 -13.31 -0.23 5.16
N ASP A 20 -14.26 -0.50 4.26
CA ASP A 20 -14.67 -1.87 3.92
C ASP A 20 -13.67 -2.47 2.92
N ILE A 21 -12.66 -3.18 3.44
CA ILE A 21 -11.55 -3.76 2.67
C ILE A 21 -12.07 -4.79 1.66
N GLU A 22 -13.02 -5.64 2.04
CA GLU A 22 -13.57 -6.66 1.14
C GLU A 22 -14.31 -6.02 -0.04
N ARG A 23 -15.13 -5.01 0.23
CA ARG A 23 -15.81 -4.26 -0.82
C ARG A 23 -14.84 -3.51 -1.73
N PHE A 24 -13.74 -3.01 -1.17
CA PHE A 24 -12.69 -2.38 -1.95
C PHE A 24 -11.99 -3.38 -2.88
N LYS A 25 -11.56 -4.54 -2.36
CA LYS A 25 -10.96 -5.64 -3.16
C LYS A 25 -11.92 -6.13 -4.26
N ALA A 26 -13.21 -6.30 -3.94
CA ALA A 26 -14.22 -6.72 -4.91
C ALA A 26 -14.36 -5.76 -6.11
N ARG A 27 -14.13 -4.46 -5.89
CA ARG A 27 -14.10 -3.46 -6.98
C ARG A 27 -12.79 -3.47 -7.75
N LEU A 28 -11.65 -3.59 -7.07
CA LEU A 28 -10.32 -3.66 -7.69
C LEU A 28 -10.21 -4.82 -8.68
N ARG A 29 -10.90 -5.94 -8.41
CA ARG A 29 -10.98 -7.11 -9.30
C ARG A 29 -11.38 -6.78 -10.74
N ARG A 30 -12.15 -5.71 -10.95
CA ARG A 30 -12.64 -5.28 -12.27
C ARG A 30 -11.72 -4.26 -12.96
N CYS A 31 -10.73 -3.76 -12.24
CA CYS A 31 -9.82 -2.73 -12.71
C CYS A 31 -8.64 -3.34 -13.48
N ARG A 32 -8.03 -2.51 -14.34
CA ARG A 32 -6.93 -2.90 -15.22
C ARG A 32 -5.83 -1.85 -15.22
N GLY A 33 -4.59 -2.29 -15.48
CA GLY A 33 -3.47 -1.40 -15.77
C GLY A 33 -2.30 -1.59 -14.81
N GLN A 34 -1.70 -0.48 -14.39
CA GLN A 34 -0.68 -0.47 -13.33
C GLN A 34 -1.23 0.16 -12.06
N ILE A 35 -0.84 -0.37 -10.91
CA ILE A 35 -1.27 0.12 -9.59
C ILE A 35 -0.19 -0.12 -8.54
N THR A 36 0.00 0.87 -7.68
CA THR A 36 0.61 0.79 -6.35
C THR A 36 0.24 2.08 -5.65
N ALA A 37 -0.22 2.01 -4.40
CA ALA A 37 -0.68 3.19 -3.70
C ALA A 37 -0.58 3.01 -2.18
N VAL A 38 -0.44 4.13 -1.49
CA VAL A 38 -0.68 4.23 -0.05
C VAL A 38 -1.91 5.10 0.14
N ILE A 39 -2.88 4.61 0.90
CA ILE A 39 -4.19 5.25 1.10
C ILE A 39 -4.36 5.48 2.59
N ALA A 40 -4.59 6.74 2.94
CA ALA A 40 -5.04 7.16 4.27
C ALA A 40 -6.40 7.83 4.14
N CYS A 41 -7.29 7.57 5.10
CA CYS A 41 -8.64 8.12 5.08
C CYS A 41 -8.84 9.07 6.26
N ARG A 42 -9.41 10.26 6.02
CA ARG A 42 -9.69 11.21 7.12
C ARG A 42 -10.75 10.71 8.09
N THR A 43 -11.67 9.88 7.64
CA THR A 43 -12.73 9.32 8.49
C THR A 43 -12.26 8.11 9.28
N ASP A 44 -11.13 7.50 8.89
CA ASP A 44 -10.49 6.35 9.52
C ASP A 44 -8.98 6.64 9.68
N PRO A 45 -8.61 7.61 10.55
CA PRO A 45 -7.21 8.08 10.65
C PRO A 45 -6.28 7.07 11.31
N GLU A 46 -6.84 6.05 11.97
CA GLU A 46 -6.11 5.03 12.70
C GLU A 46 -5.64 3.88 11.79
N THR A 47 -6.07 3.89 10.52
CA THR A 47 -5.79 2.84 9.54
C THR A 47 -5.15 3.40 8.27
N VAL A 48 -4.06 2.77 7.82
CA VAL A 48 -3.42 3.03 6.52
C VAL A 48 -3.40 1.76 5.69
N PHE A 49 -3.78 1.88 4.42
CA PHE A 49 -3.78 0.78 3.46
C PHE A 49 -2.63 0.95 2.47
N VAL A 50 -1.90 -0.12 2.21
CA VAL A 50 -0.87 -0.14 1.19
C VAL A 50 -1.24 -1.18 0.14
N LEU A 51 -1.37 -0.74 -1.11
CA LEU A 51 -1.53 -1.58 -2.28
C LEU A 51 -0.16 -1.80 -2.92
N LYS A 52 0.46 -2.94 -2.66
CA LYS A 52 1.65 -3.41 -3.39
C LYS A 52 1.15 -4.11 -4.64
N GLY A 53 1.06 -3.39 -5.75
CA GLY A 53 0.62 -3.94 -7.04
C GLY A 53 1.79 -4.29 -7.95
N ASN A 54 1.64 -4.04 -9.25
CA ASN A 54 2.64 -4.31 -10.28
C ASN A 54 3.60 -3.13 -10.53
N ARG A 55 3.69 -2.19 -9.59
CA ARG A 55 4.71 -1.13 -9.58
C ARG A 55 5.61 -1.31 -8.34
N PRO A 56 6.88 -0.93 -8.41
CA PRO A 56 7.80 -1.02 -7.26
C PRO A 56 7.29 -0.27 -6.02
N LEU A 57 7.51 -0.86 -4.85
CA LEU A 57 7.18 -0.28 -3.53
C LEU A 57 7.84 -1.08 -2.42
N GLU A 58 8.79 -0.47 -1.74
CA GLU A 58 9.50 -1.08 -0.62
C GLU A 58 9.06 -0.46 0.70
N LEU A 59 9.05 -1.28 1.75
CA LEU A 59 8.59 -0.91 3.08
C LEU A 59 9.68 -1.18 4.14
N ARG A 60 9.79 -0.28 5.11
CA ARG A 60 10.68 -0.42 6.28
C ARG A 60 9.91 -0.10 7.55
N TRP A 61 10.04 -0.94 8.57
CA TRP A 61 9.39 -0.78 9.86
C TRP A 61 10.42 -0.62 10.97
N HIS A 62 10.12 0.26 11.93
CA HIS A 62 10.94 0.42 13.12
C HIS A 62 10.11 0.25 14.41
N PRO A 63 10.42 -0.75 15.27
CA PRO A 63 9.60 -1.07 16.45
C PRO A 63 9.56 0.01 17.51
N ARG A 64 10.72 0.60 17.86
CA ARG A 64 10.75 1.66 18.89
C ARG A 64 10.13 2.98 18.43
N ARG A 65 10.35 3.36 17.17
CA ARG A 65 9.76 4.57 16.56
C ARG A 65 8.28 4.42 16.23
N LYS A 66 7.75 3.19 16.22
CA LYS A 66 6.38 2.87 15.79
C LYS A 66 6.06 3.53 14.44
N ALA A 67 6.93 3.28 13.45
CA ALA A 67 6.86 3.93 12.15
C ALA A 67 7.07 2.93 11.01
N VAL A 68 6.34 3.15 9.92
CA VAL A 68 6.52 2.48 8.63
C VAL A 68 6.88 3.54 7.59
N LEU A 69 7.99 3.33 6.89
CA LEU A 69 8.40 4.11 5.73
C LEU A 69 8.14 3.32 4.47
N TYR A 70 7.85 4.04 3.39
CA TYR A 70 7.67 3.46 2.07
C TYR A 70 8.35 4.29 1.00
N ALA A 71 8.85 3.64 -0.04
CA ALA A 71 9.34 4.31 -1.24
C ALA A 71 9.17 3.40 -2.45
N SER A 72 9.10 3.96 -3.66
CA SER A 72 9.08 3.16 -4.88
C SER A 72 10.43 2.51 -5.20
N ASP A 73 11.52 3.04 -4.64
CA ASP A 73 12.89 2.55 -4.86
C ASP A 73 13.56 2.41 -3.48
N PRO A 74 14.16 1.24 -3.16
CA PRO A 74 14.85 1.04 -1.89
C PRO A 74 15.99 2.03 -1.66
N ALA A 75 16.64 2.55 -2.71
CA ALA A 75 17.74 3.51 -2.58
C ALA A 75 17.33 4.79 -1.82
N TYR A 76 16.06 5.22 -1.94
CA TYR A 76 15.56 6.36 -1.15
C TYR A 76 15.44 6.03 0.33
N LEU A 77 15.04 4.80 0.67
CA LEU A 77 14.96 4.36 2.06
C LEU A 77 16.36 4.22 2.61
N ASP A 78 17.26 3.55 1.89
CA ASP A 78 18.63 3.33 2.34
C ASP A 78 19.37 4.67 2.54
N ALA A 79 19.14 5.66 1.69
CA ALA A 79 19.71 7.00 1.84
C ALA A 79 19.19 7.77 3.08
N VAL A 80 17.88 7.71 3.36
CA VAL A 80 17.28 8.41 4.51
C VAL A 80 17.55 7.69 5.83
N LEU A 81 17.62 6.36 5.80
CA LEU A 81 17.87 5.52 6.97
C LEU A 81 19.35 5.44 7.32
N ALA A 82 20.24 5.56 6.33
CA ALA A 82 21.68 5.46 6.49
C ALA A 82 22.07 4.23 7.34
N GLU A 83 22.88 4.42 8.39
CA GLU A 83 23.29 3.35 9.31
C GLU A 83 22.39 3.24 10.55
N GLU A 84 21.22 3.88 10.56
CA GLU A 84 20.33 3.80 11.71
C GLU A 84 19.85 2.36 11.94
N LYS A 85 20.22 1.80 13.09
CA LYS A 85 19.84 0.44 13.48
C LYS A 85 18.38 0.38 13.90
N GLY A 86 17.73 -0.74 13.59
CA GLY A 86 16.38 -1.06 14.08
C GLY A 86 15.29 -1.01 13.00
N TRP A 87 15.61 -0.45 11.83
CA TRP A 87 14.78 -0.58 10.64
C TRP A 87 14.83 -2.01 10.10
N ARG A 88 13.67 -2.56 9.80
CA ARG A 88 13.48 -3.92 9.29
C ARG A 88 12.69 -3.86 8.00
N GLU A 89 13.06 -4.67 7.02
CA GLU A 89 12.27 -4.84 5.81
C GLU A 89 10.91 -5.50 6.14
N ILE A 90 9.86 -5.02 5.50
CA ILE A 90 8.56 -5.69 5.45
C ILE A 90 8.46 -6.31 4.06
N ALA A 91 8.69 -7.61 3.97
CA ALA A 91 8.54 -8.35 2.72
C ALA A 91 7.05 -8.48 2.37
N VAL A 92 6.63 -7.79 1.30
CA VAL A 92 5.24 -7.81 0.82
C VAL A 92 5.21 -8.35 -0.60
N PRO A 93 4.52 -9.48 -0.85
CA PRO A 93 4.37 -10.02 -2.19
C PRO A 93 3.67 -9.03 -3.14
N PRO A 94 3.99 -9.04 -4.44
CA PRO A 94 3.19 -8.34 -5.44
C PRO A 94 1.72 -8.74 -5.35
N MET A 95 0.83 -7.82 -5.73
CA MET A 95 -0.62 -8.00 -5.69
C MET A 95 -1.18 -8.25 -4.28
N SER A 96 -0.61 -7.56 -3.29
CA SER A 96 -1.04 -7.61 -1.89
C SER A 96 -1.55 -6.27 -1.38
N LEU A 97 -2.59 -6.32 -0.55
CA LEU A 97 -3.10 -5.23 0.25
C LEU A 97 -2.61 -5.43 1.68
N VAL A 98 -1.90 -4.44 2.21
CA VAL A 98 -1.40 -4.42 3.59
C VAL A 98 -2.22 -3.43 4.39
N VAL A 99 -2.62 -3.84 5.60
CA VAL A 99 -3.37 -2.99 6.53
C VAL A 99 -2.53 -2.72 7.75
N PHE A 100 -2.18 -1.45 7.97
CA PHE A 100 -1.53 -0.99 9.18
C PHE A 100 -2.54 -0.32 10.08
N ARG A 101 -2.59 -0.74 11.35
CA ARG A 101 -3.34 -0.08 12.41
C ARG A 101 -2.38 0.64 13.34
N ARG A 102 -2.73 1.85 13.76
CA ARG A 102 -1.89 2.67 14.65
C ARG A 102 -1.55 1.94 15.96
N GLU A 103 -2.52 1.23 16.53
CA GLU A 103 -2.37 0.53 17.81
C GLU A 103 -1.32 -0.58 17.77
N ASP A 104 -1.21 -1.27 16.64
CA ASP A 104 -0.27 -2.36 16.41
C ASP A 104 0.19 -2.40 14.95
N LEU A 105 1.32 -1.74 14.70
CA LEU A 105 1.98 -1.76 13.39
C LEU A 105 2.70 -3.08 13.10
N ALA A 106 2.98 -3.91 14.11
CA ALA A 106 3.65 -5.20 13.93
C ALA A 106 2.65 -6.31 13.55
N GLY A 107 1.41 -6.21 14.02
CA GLY A 107 0.29 -7.07 13.67
C GLY A 107 -0.40 -6.73 12.35
N TYR A 108 0.30 -6.10 11.41
CA TYR A 108 -0.27 -5.75 10.10
C TYR A 108 -0.82 -6.98 9.37
N SER A 109 -1.94 -6.84 8.66
CA SER A 109 -2.45 -7.91 7.79
C SER A 109 -1.89 -7.76 6.38
N VAL A 110 -1.69 -8.89 5.70
CA VAL A 110 -1.35 -8.95 4.28
C VAL A 110 -2.37 -9.85 3.61
N GLU A 111 -3.10 -9.31 2.65
CA GLU A 111 -4.17 -10.02 1.95
C GLU A 111 -3.97 -9.90 0.45
N PRO A 112 -4.07 -10.98 -0.32
CA PRO A 112 -4.01 -10.89 -1.77
C PRO A 112 -5.22 -10.10 -2.30
N PHE A 113 -5.03 -9.39 -3.41
CA PHE A 113 -6.13 -8.81 -4.17
C PHE A 113 -6.06 -9.17 -5.65
N GLU A 114 -7.22 -9.31 -6.27
CA GLU A 114 -7.31 -9.49 -7.72
C GLU A 114 -7.34 -8.14 -8.43
N PHE A 115 -6.58 -8.03 -9.52
CA PHE A 115 -6.55 -6.86 -10.40
C PHE A 115 -5.88 -7.26 -11.72
N VAL A 116 -6.39 -6.77 -12.84
CA VAL A 116 -5.86 -7.13 -14.16
C VAL A 116 -4.61 -6.30 -14.45
N ALA A 117 -3.46 -6.81 -14.01
CA ALA A 117 -2.17 -6.18 -14.25
C ALA A 117 -1.88 -6.10 -15.76
N GLN A 118 -1.48 -4.92 -16.22
CA GLN A 118 -0.99 -4.69 -17.58
C GLN A 118 0.41 -4.10 -17.50
N GLU A 119 1.32 -4.65 -18.27
CA GLU A 119 2.62 -4.00 -18.50
C GLU A 119 2.43 -2.76 -19.36
N ARG A 120 3.25 -1.75 -19.09
CA ARG A 120 3.31 -0.58 -19.96
C ARG A 120 4.14 -0.96 -21.19
N LYS A 121 3.51 -1.17 -22.34
CA LYS A 121 4.24 -1.17 -23.62
C LYS A 121 4.76 0.26 -23.84
N GLY A 122 6.07 0.45 -23.74
CA GLY A 122 6.75 1.72 -24.05
C GLY A 122 7.38 2.42 -22.84
N ALA A 123 8.61 2.03 -22.56
CA ALA A 123 9.77 2.92 -22.51
C ALA A 123 11.00 2.03 -22.71
N GLU A 124 11.18 1.55 -23.95
CA GLU A 124 12.53 1.24 -24.43
C GLU A 124 13.34 2.53 -24.28
N LEU A 125 14.39 2.50 -23.48
CA LEU A 125 15.44 3.52 -23.46
C LEU A 125 16.37 3.28 -24.66
#